data_AF-A0A3D1AVZ1-F1
#
_entry.id   AF-A0A3D1AVZ1-F1
#
_cell.length_a   1.000
_cell.length_b   1.000
_cell.length_c   1.000
_cell.angle_alpha   90.00
_cell.angle_beta   90.00
_cell.angle_gamma   90.00
#
_symmetry.space_group_name_H-M   'P 1'
#
loop_
_entity.id
_entity.type
_entity.pdbx_description
1 polymer ?
#
loop_
_entity_poly.entity_id
_entity_poly.type
_entity_poly.pdbx_seq_one_letter_code
_entity_poly.pdbx_strand_id
1 'polypeptide(L)'
;MRKSWAVLLAALAVSLFCVAYPMYVIRPFRAQGARELAVALQVTRVRPALTLACAAVAAAVFPWRRARVATGVCVALVLLCAGLARVNIFELMFHPDAHPEFAAASASKLDGAEKVIAVKVGSMARAYPIRGISYHHIVNDQVGGVPIVATY
;
A
#
# COMPACT_ATOMS: atom_id res chain seq x y z
N MET A 1 28.51 -2.09 -24.90
CA MET A 1 27.49 -3.15 -24.69
C MET A 1 27.57 -3.80 -23.31
N ARG A 2 28.72 -4.36 -22.89
CA ARG A 2 28.84 -5.03 -21.56
C ARG A 2 28.56 -4.12 -20.36
N LYS A 3 29.03 -2.86 -20.41
CA LYS A 3 28.80 -1.85 -19.34
C LYS A 3 27.32 -1.46 -19.18
N SER A 4 26.61 -1.17 -20.28
CA SER A 4 25.18 -0.82 -20.25
C SER A 4 24.31 -1.96 -19.71
N TRP A 5 24.70 -3.22 -19.97
CA TRP A 5 23.96 -4.37 -19.48
C TRP A 5 24.07 -4.54 -17.96
N ALA A 6 25.27 -4.32 -17.40
CA ALA A 6 25.47 -4.33 -15.95
C ALA A 6 24.64 -3.25 -15.24
N VAL A 7 24.57 -2.04 -15.83
CA VAL A 7 23.74 -0.94 -15.30
C VAL A 7 22.26 -1.30 -15.31
N LEU A 8 21.76 -1.89 -16.39
CA LEU A 8 20.35 -2.32 -16.49
C LEU A 8 20.01 -3.41 -15.48
N LEU A 9 20.89 -4.39 -15.28
CA LEU A 9 20.68 -5.40 -14.25
C LEU A 9 20.69 -4.82 -12.84
N ALA A 10 21.60 -3.88 -12.56
CA ALA A 10 21.63 -3.21 -11.26
C ALA A 10 20.34 -2.41 -11.02
N ALA A 11 19.87 -1.67 -12.03
CA ALA A 11 18.59 -0.95 -11.97
C ALA A 11 17.40 -1.90 -11.74
N LEU A 12 17.39 -3.05 -12.42
CA LEU A 12 16.36 -4.07 -12.23
C LEU A 12 16.41 -4.67 -10.82
N ALA A 13 17.59 -5.03 -10.32
CA ALA A 13 17.76 -5.59 -8.98
C ALA A 13 17.28 -4.62 -7.89
N VAL A 14 17.65 -3.34 -7.99
CA VAL A 14 17.18 -2.30 -7.06
C VAL A 14 15.66 -2.14 -7.14
N SER A 15 15.10 -2.07 -8.35
CA SER A 15 13.65 -1.94 -8.55
C SER A 15 12.87 -3.14 -8.01
N LEU A 16 13.33 -4.36 -8.25
CA LEU A 16 12.74 -5.58 -7.71
C LEU A 16 12.80 -5.60 -6.19
N PHE A 17 13.94 -5.24 -5.59
CA PHE A 17 14.07 -5.14 -4.14
C PHE A 17 13.07 -4.13 -3.55
N CYS A 18 12.95 -2.95 -4.17
CA CYS A 18 12.02 -1.90 -3.73
C CYS A 18 10.54 -2.33 -3.73
N VAL A 19 10.16 -3.25 -4.63
CA VAL A 19 8.79 -3.78 -4.71
C VAL A 19 8.61 -5.02 -3.83
N ALA A 20 9.52 -5.99 -3.92
CA ALA A 20 9.36 -7.29 -3.28
C ALA A 20 9.68 -7.29 -1.79
N TYR A 21 10.67 -6.51 -1.33
CA TYR A 21 11.11 -6.56 0.07
C TYR A 21 10.01 -6.07 1.04
N PRO A 22 9.39 -4.90 0.84
CA PRO A 22 8.30 -4.48 1.72
C PRO A 22 7.11 -5.43 1.69
N MET A 23 6.78 -5.99 0.51
CA MET A 23 5.70 -6.97 0.36
C MET A 23 5.97 -8.24 1.17
N TYR A 24 7.21 -8.73 1.15
CA TYR A 24 7.61 -9.89 1.95
C TYR A 24 7.54 -9.57 3.45
N VAL A 25 8.11 -8.46 3.90
CA VAL A 25 8.19 -8.15 5.34
C VAL A 25 6.83 -7.77 5.92
N ILE A 26 6.03 -6.98 5.19
CA ILE A 26 4.76 -6.39 5.66
C ILE A 26 3.55 -7.34 5.48
N ARG A 27 3.76 -8.57 5.02
CA ARG A 27 2.68 -9.52 4.81
C ARG A 27 1.93 -9.90 6.11
N PRO A 28 0.60 -10.14 6.04
CA PRO A 28 -0.17 -10.67 7.15
C PRO A 28 0.36 -12.02 7.67
N PHE A 29 -0.02 -12.36 8.91
CA PHE A 29 0.20 -13.67 9.54
C PHE A 29 1.67 -14.08 9.72
N ARG A 30 2.58 -13.09 9.72
CA ARG A 30 3.98 -13.29 10.08
C ARG A 30 4.35 -12.32 11.20
N ALA A 31 4.96 -12.83 12.26
CA ALA A 31 5.58 -11.97 13.26
C ALA A 31 6.73 -11.16 12.63
N GLN A 32 6.79 -9.87 12.92
CA GLN A 32 7.77 -8.95 12.35
C GLN A 32 8.75 -8.48 13.42
N GLY A 33 10.04 -8.59 13.14
CA GLY A 33 11.08 -7.97 13.96
C GLY A 33 11.11 -6.46 13.76
N ALA A 34 11.39 -5.70 14.82
CA ALA A 34 11.41 -4.24 14.78
C ALA A 34 12.36 -3.69 13.69
N ARG A 35 13.55 -4.30 13.53
CA ARG A 35 14.54 -3.86 12.54
C ARG A 35 14.11 -4.12 11.11
N GLU A 36 13.61 -5.33 10.79
CA GLU A 36 13.16 -5.63 9.43
C GLU A 36 11.95 -4.78 9.04
N LEU A 37 11.02 -4.55 9.97
CA LEU A 37 9.88 -3.68 9.74
C LEU A 37 10.33 -2.24 9.49
N ALA A 38 11.25 -1.71 10.30
CA ALA A 38 11.78 -0.36 10.11
C ALA A 38 12.44 -0.19 8.72
N VAL A 39 13.23 -1.16 8.28
CA VAL A 39 13.83 -1.13 6.94
C VAL A 39 12.75 -1.19 5.86
N ALA A 40 11.76 -2.08 6.01
CA ALA A 40 10.67 -2.20 5.05
C ALA A 40 9.87 -0.91 4.91
N LEU A 41 9.59 -0.22 6.02
CA LEU A 41 8.91 1.08 6.03
C LEU A 41 9.77 2.17 5.36
N GLN A 42 11.08 2.21 5.62
CA GLN A 42 11.97 3.14 4.93
C GLN A 42 12.01 2.87 3.43
N VAL A 43 12.10 1.60 3.02
CA VAL A 43 12.05 1.22 1.60
C VAL A 43 10.71 1.64 0.97
N THR A 44 9.58 1.41 1.63
CA THR A 44 8.25 1.87 1.15
C THR A 44 8.19 3.39 0.98
N ARG A 45 8.86 4.15 1.85
CA ARG A 45 8.93 5.61 1.74
C ARG A 45 9.72 6.08 0.52
N VAL A 46 10.87 5.47 0.24
CA VAL A 46 11.77 5.92 -0.84
C VAL A 46 11.57 5.20 -2.17
N ARG A 47 10.90 4.04 -2.19
CA ARG A 47 10.71 3.24 -3.41
C ARG A 47 10.15 4.03 -4.59
N PRO A 48 9.17 4.96 -4.46
CA PRO A 48 8.62 5.66 -5.62
C PRO A 48 9.65 6.52 -6.37
N ALA A 49 10.61 7.10 -5.63
CA ALA A 49 11.68 7.91 -6.18
C ALA A 49 12.81 7.04 -6.73
N LEU A 50 13.21 6.00 -5.99
CA LEU A 50 14.28 5.08 -6.42
C LEU A 50 13.91 4.34 -7.71
N THR A 51 12.68 3.80 -7.83
CA THR A 51 12.27 3.08 -9.04
C THR A 51 12.12 4.01 -10.25
N LEU A 52 11.73 5.28 -10.04
CA LEU A 52 11.77 6.29 -11.10
C LEU A 52 13.20 6.61 -11.54
N ALA A 53 14.14 6.75 -10.61
CA ALA A 53 15.54 6.96 -10.93
C ALA A 53 16.10 5.76 -11.73
N CYS A 54 15.78 4.53 -11.32
CA CYS A 54 16.14 3.33 -12.07
C CYS A 54 15.52 3.31 -13.47
N ALA A 55 14.26 3.72 -13.63
CA ALA A 55 13.60 3.84 -14.93
C ALA A 55 14.27 4.90 -15.82
N ALA A 56 14.63 6.06 -15.27
CA ALA A 56 15.34 7.11 -16.00
C ALA A 56 16.73 6.64 -16.46
N VAL A 57 17.48 5.98 -15.59
CA VAL A 57 18.77 5.36 -15.93
C VAL A 57 18.58 4.32 -17.04
N ALA A 58 17.57 3.45 -16.93
CA ALA A 58 17.28 2.42 -17.92
C ALA A 58 16.97 3.01 -19.30
N ALA A 59 16.18 4.10 -19.34
CA ALA A 59 15.89 4.84 -20.58
C ALA A 59 17.14 5.51 -21.17
N ALA A 60 17.99 6.10 -20.33
CA ALA A 60 19.21 6.79 -20.77
C ALA A 60 20.25 5.84 -21.39
N VAL A 61 20.34 4.60 -20.90
CA VAL A 61 21.29 3.60 -21.42
C VAL A 61 20.68 2.69 -22.48
N PHE A 62 19.41 2.87 -22.83
CA PHE A 62 18.70 2.03 -23.79
C PHE A 62 19.24 2.22 -25.21
N PRO A 63 19.70 1.14 -25.89
CA PRO A 63 20.25 1.26 -27.24
C PRO A 63 19.15 1.29 -28.30
N TRP A 64 18.52 2.45 -28.48
CA TRP A 64 17.36 2.69 -29.38
C TRP A 64 17.46 2.08 -30.79
N ARG A 65 18.66 1.99 -31.37
CA ARG A 65 18.86 1.49 -32.74
C ARG A 65 19.29 0.01 -32.84
N ARG A 66 19.71 -0.60 -31.73
CA ARG A 66 20.30 -1.96 -31.70
C ARG A 66 19.87 -2.77 -30.47
N ALA A 67 18.67 -2.52 -29.98
CA ALA A 67 18.16 -3.21 -28.79
C ALA A 67 17.95 -4.69 -29.08
N ARG A 68 18.58 -5.55 -28.27
CA ARG A 68 18.23 -6.97 -28.21
C ARG A 68 16.93 -7.12 -27.43
N VAL A 69 16.15 -8.16 -27.74
CA VAL A 69 14.90 -8.49 -27.03
C VAL A 69 15.12 -8.49 -25.50
N ALA A 70 16.17 -9.16 -25.03
CA ALA A 70 16.50 -9.21 -23.60
C ALA A 70 16.72 -7.83 -22.96
N THR A 71 17.30 -6.87 -23.69
CA THR A 71 17.45 -5.49 -23.21
C THR A 71 16.09 -4.80 -23.10
N GLY A 72 15.22 -4.98 -24.10
CA GLY A 72 13.85 -4.47 -24.07
C GLY A 72 13.04 -5.03 -22.91
N VAL A 73 13.11 -6.35 -22.68
CA VAL A 73 12.46 -7.03 -21.55
C VAL A 73 12.96 -6.48 -20.21
N CYS A 74 14.28 -6.31 -20.05
CA CYS A 74 14.85 -5.76 -18.82
C CYS A 74 14.33 -4.34 -18.52
N VAL A 75 14.29 -3.46 -19.53
CA VAL A 75 13.73 -2.11 -19.37
C VAL A 75 12.23 -2.17 -19.06
N ALA A 76 11.46 -3.02 -19.74
CA ALA A 76 10.05 -3.19 -19.49
C ALA A 76 9.77 -3.64 -18.04
N LEU A 77 10.58 -4.56 -17.49
CA LEU A 77 10.47 -4.99 -16.11
C LEU A 77 10.82 -3.87 -15.11
N VAL A 78 11.83 -3.04 -15.41
CA VAL A 78 12.14 -1.86 -14.58
C VAL A 78 10.96 -0.88 -14.57
N LEU A 79 10.36 -0.61 -15.73
CA LEU A 79 9.19 0.27 -15.86
C LEU A 79 7.97 -0.31 -15.13
N LEU A 80 7.74 -1.61 -15.26
CA LEU A 80 6.70 -2.32 -14.52
C LEU A 80 6.89 -2.15 -13.00
N CYS A 81 8.12 -2.35 -12.50
CA CYS A 81 8.42 -2.15 -11.09
C CYS A 81 8.19 -0.69 -10.66
N ALA A 82 8.49 0.30 -11.51
CA ALA A 82 8.22 1.70 -11.21
C ALA A 82 6.72 2.00 -11.09
N GLY A 83 5.88 1.35 -11.89
CA GLY A 83 4.42 1.38 -11.74
C GLY A 83 3.97 0.67 -10.46
N LEU A 84 4.41 -0.56 -10.24
CA LEU A 84 4.04 -1.37 -9.06
C LEU A 84 4.49 -0.71 -7.73
N ALA A 85 5.58 0.06 -7.73
CA ALA A 85 6.03 0.82 -6.54
C ALA A 85 5.02 1.89 -6.08
N ARG A 86 4.02 2.23 -6.91
CA ARG A 86 2.93 3.16 -6.57
C ARG A 86 1.69 2.46 -6.05
N VAL A 87 1.62 1.14 -6.18
CA VAL A 87 0.47 0.37 -5.72
C VAL A 87 0.72 -0.09 -4.29
N ASN A 88 -0.22 0.23 -3.39
CA ASN A 88 -0.26 -0.34 -2.05
C ASN A 88 -1.27 -1.50 -2.05
N ILE A 89 -0.77 -2.73 -2.11
CA ILE A 89 -1.65 -3.91 -2.15
C ILE A 89 -2.50 -4.04 -0.88
N PHE A 90 -1.99 -3.56 0.26
CA PHE A 90 -2.67 -3.67 1.53
C PHE A 90 -3.84 -2.70 1.63
N GLU A 91 -3.74 -1.52 1.00
CA GLU A 91 -4.89 -0.62 0.83
C GLU A 91 -5.94 -1.20 -0.10
N LEU A 92 -5.55 -1.97 -1.12
CA LEU A 92 -6.52 -2.66 -1.99
C LEU A 92 -7.23 -3.81 -1.26
N MET A 93 -6.50 -4.55 -0.42
CA MET A 93 -7.03 -5.67 0.34
C MET A 93 -7.89 -5.21 1.53
N PHE A 94 -7.51 -4.11 2.16
CA PHE A 94 -8.15 -3.53 3.34
C PHE A 94 -8.56 -2.09 3.03
N HIS A 95 -9.50 -1.94 2.09
CA HIS A 95 -9.88 -0.63 1.59
C HIS A 95 -10.56 0.19 2.72
N PRO A 96 -9.91 1.26 3.21
CA PRO A 96 -10.44 2.02 4.33
C PRO A 96 -11.74 2.72 3.91
N ASP A 97 -12.63 2.90 4.88
CA ASP A 97 -13.76 3.80 4.73
C ASP A 97 -13.36 5.19 5.25
N ALA A 98 -13.17 6.12 4.31
CA ALA A 98 -12.79 7.50 4.62
C ALA A 98 -14.00 8.40 4.87
N HIS A 99 -15.19 7.98 4.45
CA HIS A 99 -16.40 8.80 4.45
C HIS A 99 -17.60 7.98 4.92
N PRO A 100 -17.58 7.50 6.19
CA PRO A 100 -18.66 6.70 6.71
C PRO A 100 -19.95 7.52 6.80
N GLU A 101 -21.03 6.95 6.29
CA GLU A 101 -22.38 7.48 6.47
C GLU A 101 -23.07 6.79 7.64
N PHE A 102 -23.86 7.57 8.39
CA PHE A 102 -24.54 7.09 9.59
C PHE A 102 -26.03 7.39 9.52
N ALA A 103 -26.83 6.38 9.89
CA ALA A 103 -28.24 6.54 10.15
C ALA A 103 -28.49 6.73 11.66
N ALA A 104 -29.64 7.33 11.99
CA ALA A 104 -30.14 7.30 13.37
C ALA A 104 -30.38 5.84 13.81
N ALA A 105 -30.22 5.56 15.10
CA ALA A 105 -30.42 4.21 15.65
C ALA A 105 -31.82 3.65 15.33
N SER A 106 -32.85 4.51 15.34
CA SER A 106 -34.23 4.15 14.98
C SER A 106 -34.44 3.82 13.50
N ALA A 107 -33.54 4.27 12.62
CA ALA A 107 -33.55 3.98 11.19
C ALA A 107 -32.53 2.89 10.80
N SER A 108 -31.87 2.29 11.80
CA SER A 108 -30.93 1.20 11.60
C SER A 108 -31.63 -0.05 11.06
N LYS A 109 -30.98 -0.74 10.13
CA LYS A 109 -31.41 -2.05 9.63
C LYS A 109 -30.69 -3.22 10.32
N LEU A 110 -29.86 -2.91 11.33
CA LEU A 110 -29.14 -3.92 12.10
C LEU A 110 -30.13 -4.67 13.00
N ASP A 111 -29.96 -5.98 13.10
CA ASP A 111 -30.66 -6.78 14.10
C ASP A 111 -30.16 -6.44 15.51
N GLY A 112 -31.00 -6.60 16.53
CA GLY A 112 -30.67 -6.28 17.92
C GLY A 112 -29.54 -7.14 18.52
N ALA A 113 -29.24 -8.28 17.90
CA ALA A 113 -28.12 -9.14 18.28
C ALA A 113 -26.80 -8.79 17.58
N GLU A 114 -26.80 -7.87 16.60
CA GLU A 114 -25.57 -7.49 15.90
C GLU A 114 -24.60 -6.76 16.84
N LYS A 115 -23.33 -7.19 16.79
CA LYS A 115 -22.26 -6.56 17.56
C LYS A 115 -21.81 -5.28 16.87
N VAL A 116 -21.61 -4.25 17.69
CA VAL A 116 -21.09 -2.95 17.26
C VAL A 116 -19.93 -2.54 18.17
N ILE A 117 -18.99 -1.78 17.62
CA ILE A 117 -18.07 -0.97 18.42
C ILE A 117 -18.78 0.36 18.67
N ALA A 118 -19.01 0.72 19.92
CA ALA A 118 -19.65 1.99 20.28
C ALA A 118 -18.60 2.99 20.77
N VAL A 119 -18.68 4.22 20.27
CA VAL A 119 -17.83 5.34 20.71
C VAL A 119 -18.73 6.48 21.14
N LYS A 120 -18.45 7.09 22.28
CA LYS A 120 -19.12 8.29 22.77
C LYS A 120 -18.10 9.37 23.09
N VAL A 121 -18.27 10.54 22.49
CA VAL A 121 -17.47 11.74 22.74
C VAL A 121 -18.44 12.86 23.11
N GLY A 122 -18.41 13.28 24.38
CA GLY A 122 -19.37 14.26 24.90
C GLY A 122 -20.82 13.77 24.77
N SER A 123 -21.66 14.55 24.09
CA SER A 123 -23.06 14.22 23.80
C SER A 123 -23.25 13.40 22.51
N MET A 124 -22.20 13.22 21.70
CA MET A 124 -22.27 12.47 20.45
C MET A 124 -21.87 11.02 20.65
N ALA A 125 -22.63 10.11 20.01
CA ALA A 125 -22.32 8.68 20.01
C ALA A 125 -22.39 8.13 18.58
N ARG A 126 -21.50 7.17 18.29
CA ARG A 126 -21.47 6.38 17.06
C ARG A 126 -21.44 4.91 17.39
N ALA A 127 -22.05 4.11 16.52
CA ALA A 127 -21.97 2.66 16.56
C ALA A 127 -21.48 2.18 15.19
N TYR A 128 -20.41 1.39 15.20
CA TYR A 128 -19.78 0.83 14.01
C TYR A 128 -20.04 -0.69 14.00
N PRO A 129 -20.89 -1.20 13.10
CA PRO A 129 -21.19 -2.63 13.05
C PRO A 129 -19.96 -3.45 12.73
N ILE A 130 -19.71 -4.53 13.50
CA ILE A 130 -18.57 -5.41 13.27
C ILE A 130 -18.60 -5.96 11.85
N ARG A 131 -19.78 -6.28 11.32
CA ARG A 131 -19.93 -6.73 9.93
C ARG A 131 -19.42 -5.70 8.93
N GLY A 132 -19.68 -4.41 9.14
CA GLY A 132 -19.22 -3.33 8.26
C GLY A 132 -17.72 -3.07 8.38
N ILE A 133 -17.23 -2.90 9.61
CA ILE A 133 -15.78 -2.71 9.85
C ILE A 133 -15.02 -3.98 9.41
N SER A 134 -15.62 -5.16 9.46
CA SER A 134 -14.94 -6.38 9.05
C SER A 134 -14.49 -6.40 7.60
N TYR A 135 -15.20 -5.68 6.76
CA TYR A 135 -14.86 -5.52 5.36
C TYR A 135 -13.84 -4.40 5.12
N HIS A 136 -14.03 -3.24 5.79
CA HIS A 136 -13.18 -2.07 5.58
C HIS A 136 -11.92 -2.03 6.44
N HIS A 137 -11.89 -2.77 7.55
CA HIS A 137 -10.87 -2.87 8.60
C HIS A 137 -10.50 -1.57 9.33
N ILE A 138 -10.63 -0.43 8.67
CA ILE A 138 -10.30 0.91 9.15
C ILE A 138 -11.44 1.83 8.70
N VAL A 139 -12.09 2.48 9.66
CA VAL A 139 -13.08 3.54 9.41
C VAL A 139 -12.55 4.83 10.03
N ASN A 140 -12.30 5.83 9.19
CA ASN A 140 -11.90 7.17 9.63
C ASN A 140 -13.17 8.01 9.86
N ASP A 141 -13.33 8.56 11.07
CA ASP A 141 -14.52 9.34 11.43
C ASP A 141 -14.16 10.54 12.31
N GLN A 142 -15.12 11.46 12.46
CA GLN A 142 -15.05 12.57 13.42
C GLN A 142 -16.31 12.55 14.31
N VAL A 143 -16.11 12.31 15.61
CA VAL A 143 -17.20 12.26 16.59
C VAL A 143 -17.08 13.46 17.52
N GLY A 144 -18.06 14.36 17.50
CA GLY A 144 -18.01 15.59 18.31
C GLY A 144 -16.83 16.50 17.95
N GLY A 145 -16.38 16.48 16.68
CA GLY A 145 -15.20 17.22 16.23
C GLY A 145 -13.86 16.58 16.59
N VAL A 146 -13.86 15.42 17.25
CA VAL A 146 -12.64 14.66 17.57
C VAL A 146 -12.38 13.63 16.47
N PRO A 147 -11.23 13.67 15.78
CA PRO A 147 -10.87 12.66 14.80
C PRO A 147 -10.58 11.32 15.49
N ILE A 148 -11.18 10.25 14.97
CA ILE A 148 -10.98 8.90 15.46
C ILE A 148 -10.75 7.91 14.31
N VAL A 149 -10.19 6.76 14.64
CA VAL A 149 -10.09 5.61 13.75
C VAL A 149 -10.71 4.41 14.46
N ALA A 150 -11.80 3.88 13.91
CA ALA A 150 -12.40 2.64 14.38
C ALA A 150 -11.80 1.44 13.63
N THR A 151 -11.35 0.44 14.39
CA THR A 151 -10.73 -0.80 13.89
C THR A 151 -11.06 -1.97 14.84
N TYR A 152 -10.88 -3.22 14.39
CA TYR A 152 -11.27 -4.44 15.11
C TYR A 152 -10.23 -5.56 14.99
#